data_AF-A0A822FM37-F1
#
_entry.id   AF-A0A822FM37-F1
#
_cell.length_a   1.000
_cell.length_b   1.000
_cell.length_c   1.000
_cell.angle_alpha   90.00
_cell.angle_beta   90.00
_cell.angle_gamma   90.00
#
_symmetry.space_group_name_H-M   'P 1'
#
loop_
_entity.id
_entity.type
_entity.pdbx_description
1 polymer ?
#
loop_
_entity_poly.entity_id
_entity_poly.type
_entity_poly.pdbx_seq_one_letter_code
_entity_poly.pdbx_strand_id
1 'polypeptide(L)'
;FIQLCDFGSATTKVYLPDETWSVKKRDYVEDEMTKVTTPMYRAPEMLDTYNNYPINEQVDIWALGCLLYYLCFINHPFEDSAKL
;
A
#
# COMPACT_ATOMS: atom_id res chain seq x y z
N PHE A 1 19.01 17.80 8.43
CA PHE A 1 19.00 16.56 7.64
C PHE A 1 17.58 15.99 7.68
N ILE A 2 17.10 15.42 6.58
CA ILE A 2 15.81 14.72 6.55
C ILE A 2 16.04 13.31 7.10
N GLN A 3 15.14 12.83 7.96
CA GLN A 3 15.18 11.50 8.56
C GLN A 3 13.78 10.89 8.48
N LEU A 4 13.71 9.59 8.20
CA LEU A 4 12.47 8.84 8.27
C LEU A 4 12.16 8.51 9.74
N CYS A 5 10.89 8.60 10.12
CA CYS A 5 10.40 8.24 11.44
C CYS A 5 9.15 7.36 11.33
N ASP A 6 8.69 6.86 12.47
CA ASP A 6 7.51 5.99 12.62
C ASP A 6 7.60 4.64 11.85
N PHE A 7 8.16 3.65 12.53
CA PHE A 7 8.29 2.28 12.01
C PHE A 7 7.17 1.35 12.50
N GLY A 8 6.05 1.89 13.00
CA GLY A 8 4.94 1.10 13.56
C GLY A 8 4.28 0.14 12.56
N SER A 9 4.33 0.48 11.27
CA SER A 9 3.80 -0.33 10.17
C SER A 9 4.87 -1.09 9.38
N ALA A 10 6.16 -0.95 9.74
CA ALA A 10 7.25 -1.58 9.01
C ALA A 10 7.19 -3.11 9.13
N THR A 11 7.42 -3.82 8.03
CA THR A 11 7.39 -5.27 7.99
C THR A 11 8.37 -5.83 6.96
N THR A 12 8.83 -7.06 7.19
CA THR A 12 9.59 -7.86 6.20
C THR A 12 8.71 -8.91 5.52
N LYS A 13 7.41 -8.95 5.87
CA LYS A 13 6.45 -9.91 5.32
C LYS A 13 6.10 -9.53 3.89
N VAL A 14 6.34 -10.47 2.98
CA VAL A 14 5.94 -10.37 1.57
C VAL A 14 4.72 -11.26 1.35
N TYR A 15 3.78 -10.77 0.53
CA TYR A 15 2.64 -11.54 0.09
C TYR A 15 2.75 -11.80 -1.41
N LEU A 16 2.55 -13.06 -1.79
CA LEU A 16 2.53 -13.50 -3.19
C LEU A 16 1.16 -14.10 -3.47
N PRO A 17 0.15 -13.28 -3.81
CA PRO A 17 -1.16 -13.77 -4.18
C PRO A 17 -1.08 -14.57 -5.48
N ASP A 18 -1.77 -15.70 -5.51
CA ASP A 18 -1.85 -16.59 -6.67
C ASP A 18 -3.26 -17.21 -6.75
N GLU A 19 -3.53 -17.98 -7.79
CA GLU A 19 -4.84 -18.62 -8.01
C GLU A 19 -5.24 -19.62 -6.91
N THR A 20 -4.31 -20.09 -6.09
CA THR A 20 -4.56 -21.03 -4.99
C THR A 20 -5.00 -20.35 -3.69
N TRP A 21 -4.90 -19.01 -3.61
CA TRP A 21 -5.36 -18.26 -2.46
C TRP A 21 -6.88 -18.30 -2.31
N SER A 22 -7.33 -18.77 -1.15
CA SER A 22 -8.75 -18.71 -0.79
C SER A 22 -9.21 -17.27 -0.58
N VAL A 23 -10.52 -17.03 -0.77
CA VAL A 23 -11.17 -15.73 -0.50
C VAL A 23 -10.84 -15.25 0.92
N LYS A 24 -10.93 -16.13 1.93
CA LYS A 24 -10.59 -15.79 3.32
C LYS A 24 -9.15 -15.30 3.52
N LYS A 25 -8.20 -15.84 2.75
CA LYS A 25 -6.80 -15.41 2.82
C LYS A 25 -6.62 -14.02 2.20
N ARG A 26 -7.36 -13.73 1.13
CA ARG A 26 -7.39 -12.42 0.46
C ARG A 26 -7.99 -11.36 1.38
N ASP A 27 -9.19 -11.63 1.92
CA ASP A 27 -9.87 -10.75 2.87
C ASP A 27 -8.98 -10.41 4.08
N TYR A 28 -8.32 -11.43 4.65
CA TYR A 28 -7.40 -11.22 5.77
C TYR A 28 -6.24 -10.28 5.42
N VAL A 29 -5.64 -10.41 4.22
CA VAL A 29 -4.52 -9.56 3.81
C VAL A 29 -5.01 -8.13 3.56
N GLU A 30 -6.14 -7.95 2.88
CA GLU A 30 -6.73 -6.64 2.60
C GLU A 30 -7.11 -5.90 3.90
N ASP A 31 -7.68 -6.61 4.88
CA ASP A 31 -7.98 -6.08 6.22
C ASP A 31 -6.71 -5.63 6.97
N GLU A 32 -5.64 -6.42 6.90
CA GLU A 32 -4.36 -6.05 7.52
C GLU A 32 -3.77 -4.81 6.86
N MET A 33 -3.77 -4.72 5.53
CA MET A 33 -3.31 -3.53 4.81
C MET A 33 -4.11 -2.29 5.22
N THR A 34 -5.42 -2.43 5.40
CA THR A 34 -6.28 -1.32 5.81
C THR A 34 -5.91 -0.75 7.19
N LYS A 35 -5.44 -1.60 8.12
CA LYS A 35 -5.06 -1.17 9.49
C LYS A 35 -3.71 -0.48 9.58
N VAL A 36 -2.74 -0.90 8.76
CA VAL A 36 -1.34 -0.47 8.89
C VAL A 36 -0.93 0.55 7.84
N THR A 37 -1.81 0.93 6.91
CA THR A 37 -1.50 1.87 5.83
C THR A 37 -2.44 3.07 5.79
N THR A 38 -1.91 4.19 5.28
CA THR A 38 -2.71 5.39 4.99
C THR A 38 -3.40 5.23 3.64
N PRO A 39 -4.74 5.36 3.54
CA PRO A 39 -5.51 5.08 2.33
C PRO A 39 -4.96 5.69 1.04
N MET A 40 -4.59 6.97 1.09
CA MET A 40 -4.10 7.71 -0.09
C MET A 40 -2.77 7.18 -0.65
N TYR A 41 -1.96 6.48 0.14
CA TYR A 41 -0.64 5.98 -0.26
C TYR A 41 -0.63 4.49 -0.62
N ARG A 42 -1.77 3.80 -0.53
CA ARG A 42 -1.84 2.37 -0.86
C ARG A 42 -1.55 2.14 -2.34
N ALA A 43 -0.67 1.18 -2.61
CA ALA A 43 -0.42 0.73 -3.96
C ALA A 43 -1.61 -0.10 -4.49
N PRO A 44 -1.84 -0.17 -5.81
CA PRO A 44 -2.96 -0.90 -6.39
C PRO A 44 -3.04 -2.38 -5.96
N GLU A 45 -1.90 -3.06 -5.84
CA GLU A 45 -1.78 -4.44 -5.39
C GLU A 45 -2.20 -4.66 -3.93
N MET A 46 -2.23 -3.60 -3.12
CA MET A 46 -2.73 -3.64 -1.73
C MET A 46 -4.25 -3.47 -1.66
N LEU A 47 -4.87 -2.93 -2.72
CA LEU A 47 -6.31 -2.70 -2.82
C LEU A 47 -7.05 -3.86 -3.51
N ASP A 48 -6.37 -4.54 -4.44
CA ASP A 48 -6.94 -5.66 -5.19
C ASP A 48 -5.95 -6.81 -5.29
N THR A 49 -6.14 -7.81 -4.42
CA THR A 49 -5.28 -9.01 -4.43
C THR A 49 -5.59 -9.94 -5.61
N TYR A 50 -6.73 -9.80 -6.30
CA TYR A 50 -7.16 -10.73 -7.37
C TYR A 50 -6.34 -10.61 -8.65
N ASN A 51 -5.64 -9.49 -8.84
CA ASN A 51 -4.68 -9.32 -9.93
C ASN A 51 -3.37 -10.10 -9.72
N ASN A 52 -3.20 -10.76 -8.57
CA ASN A 52 -2.06 -11.63 -8.25
C ASN A 52 -0.69 -10.93 -8.36
N TYR A 53 -0.65 -9.62 -8.15
CA TYR A 53 0.59 -8.88 -8.03
C TYR A 53 1.23 -9.11 -6.64
N PRO A 54 2.56 -9.25 -6.57
CA PRO A 54 3.25 -9.40 -5.30
C PRO A 54 3.13 -8.11 -4.49
N ILE A 55 2.83 -8.23 -3.19
CA ILE A 55 2.89 -7.12 -2.24
C ILE A 55 4.20 -7.25 -1.49
N ASN A 56 5.18 -6.45 -1.89
CA ASN A 56 6.55 -6.44 -1.39
C ASN A 56 7.05 -4.99 -1.26
N GLU A 57 8.37 -4.78 -1.20
CA GLU A 57 9.00 -3.45 -1.10
C GLU A 57 8.61 -2.46 -2.22
N GLN A 58 8.04 -2.94 -3.33
CA GLN A 58 7.61 -2.08 -4.43
C GLN A 58 6.45 -1.15 -4.03
N VAL A 59 5.67 -1.48 -3.00
CA VAL A 59 4.62 -0.60 -2.46
C VAL A 59 5.19 0.70 -1.89
N ASP A 60 6.42 0.67 -1.36
CA ASP A 60 7.10 1.86 -0.86
C ASP A 60 7.55 2.78 -2.00
N ILE A 61 7.85 2.20 -3.18
CA ILE A 61 8.17 2.97 -4.39
C ILE A 61 6.92 3.72 -4.90
N TRP A 62 5.74 3.09 -4.84
CA TRP A 62 4.47 3.76 -5.12
C TRP A 62 4.21 4.91 -4.16
N ALA A 63 4.32 4.66 -2.86
CA ALA A 63 4.12 5.69 -1.83
C ALA A 63 5.11 6.86 -1.98
N LEU A 64 6.37 6.58 -2.33
CA LEU A 64 7.36 7.60 -2.64
C LEU A 64 6.97 8.45 -3.86
N GLY A 65 6.38 7.84 -4.89
CA GLY A 65 5.83 8.56 -6.04
C GLY A 65 4.72 9.53 -5.63
N CYS A 66 3.79 9.10 -4.78
CA CYS A 66 2.76 9.95 -4.21
C CYS A 66 3.35 11.10 -3.38
N LEU A 67 4.33 10.81 -2.53
CA LEU A 67 5.01 11.81 -1.71
C LEU A 67 5.74 12.84 -2.58
N LEU A 68 6.48 12.40 -3.60
CA LEU A 68 7.19 13.30 -4.51
C LEU A 68 6.22 14.21 -5.26
N TYR A 69 5.11 13.68 -5.76
CA TYR A 69 4.05 14.47 -6.40
C TYR A 69 3.51 15.53 -5.43
N TYR A 70 3.18 15.12 -4.20
CA TYR A 70 2.69 16.04 -3.17
C TYR A 70 3.69 17.16 -2.86
N LEU A 71 4.98 16.84 -2.76
CA LEU A 71 6.03 17.84 -2.53
C LEU A 71 6.17 18.84 -3.69
N CYS A 72 5.96 18.39 -4.94
CA CYS A 72 6.05 19.24 -6.12
C CYS A 72 4.82 20.14 -6.33
N PHE A 73 3.62 19.61 -6.04
CA PHE A 73 2.36 20.25 -6.44
C PHE A 73 1.46 20.66 -5.27
N ILE A 74 1.81 20.31 -4.03
CA ILE A 74 1.04 20.59 -2.80
C ILE A 74 -0.40 20.02 -2.85
N ASN A 75 -0.64 19.07 -3.75
CA ASN A 75 -1.90 18.35 -3.93
C ASN A 75 -1.58 16.86 -4.01
N HIS A 76 -2.42 16.00 -3.44
CA HIS A 76 -2.17 14.56 -3.50
C HIS A 76 -2.61 14.03 -4.89
N PRO A 77 -1.88 13.09 -5.53
CA PRO A 77 -2.26 12.61 -6.86
C PRO A 77 -3.60 11.85 -6.87
N PHE A 78 -3.99 11.31 -5.71
CA PHE A 78 -5.19 10.50 -5.51
C PHE A 78 -6.00 10.95 -4.28
N GLU A 79 -6.41 12.23 -4.22
CA GLU A 79 -7.14 12.78 -3.05
C GLU A 79 -8.46 12.05 -2.73
N ASP A 80 -9.17 11.57 -3.74
CA ASP A 80 -10.43 10.84 -3.54
C ASP A 80 -10.24 9.41 -3.02
N SER A 81 -9.03 8.86 -3.04
CA SER A 81 -8.72 7.53 -2.50
C SER A 81 -8.80 7.47 -0.97
N ALA A 82 -8.93 8.61 -0.27
CA ALA A 82 -9.22 8.63 1.17
C ALA A 82 -10.63 8.10 1.52
N LYS A 83 -11.52 7.97 0.53
CA LYS A 83 -12.91 7.52 0.71
C LYS A 83 -13.13 6.03 0.36
N LEU A 84 -12.08 5.34 -0.11
CA LEU A 84 -12.05 3.90 -0.37
C LEU A 84 -11.42 3.16 0.81
#